data_AF-A0A9R0QN45-F1
#
_entry.id   AF-A0A9R0QN45-F1
#
_cell.length_a   1.000
_cell.length_b   1.000
_cell.length_c   1.000
_cell.angle_alpha   90.00
_cell.angle_beta   90.00
_cell.angle_gamma   90.00
#
_symmetry.space_group_name_H-M   'P 1'
#
loop_
_entity.id
_entity.type
_entity.pdbx_description
1 polymer ?
#
loop_
_entity_poly.entity_id
_entity_poly.type
_entity_poly.pdbx_seq_one_letter_code
_entity_poly.pdbx_strand_id
1 'polypeptide(L)'
;MYELKTMSISCMDGFKVLKLPYGPDGEYEPAPGGLPYKIHRGPRATSVKTPLGEDATQFSMFVFLPDERDGMATMVDVITAAPGYLYSVLPTETKLVQINLPKFEVSLDWDLGSDLRRLGLTLPFSRKAGDLRGMYKKDDGRPTFLTKVAHKAIIKVNEEGTDAAAVMTALRGGGPMPDHVEFVADHPFTFIIMEERSGVIVFAGHVLDPTCK
;
A
#
# COMPACT_ATOMS: atom_id res chain seq x y z
N MET A 1 -17.83 9.73 0.65
CA MET A 1 -18.18 10.93 1.46
C MET A 1 -16.89 11.69 1.64
N TYR A 2 -16.89 13.02 1.50
CA TYR A 2 -15.68 13.80 1.74
C TYR A 2 -15.39 13.83 3.25
N GLU A 3 -14.22 13.37 3.64
CA GLU A 3 -13.77 13.40 5.03
C GLU A 3 -12.58 14.34 5.15
N LEU A 4 -12.57 15.23 6.15
CA LEU A 4 -11.45 16.12 6.41
C LEU A 4 -10.66 15.56 7.60
N LYS A 5 -9.41 15.14 7.37
CA LYS A 5 -8.58 14.48 8.38
C LYS A 5 -7.11 14.86 8.25
N THR A 6 -6.39 14.91 9.37
CA THR A 6 -4.92 15.02 9.36
C THR A 6 -4.31 13.70 8.88
N MET A 7 -3.64 13.72 7.72
CA MET A 7 -3.06 12.52 7.10
C MET A 7 -1.64 12.78 6.61
N SER A 8 -0.86 11.72 6.47
CA SER A 8 0.47 11.79 5.88
C SER A 8 0.36 11.88 4.35
N ILE A 9 0.78 13.00 3.77
CA ILE A 9 0.64 13.27 2.33
C ILE A 9 1.85 14.04 1.76
N SER A 10 2.32 13.62 0.59
CA SER A 10 3.29 14.33 -0.24
C SER A 10 2.60 14.91 -1.48
N CYS A 11 2.98 16.12 -1.86
CA CYS A 11 2.51 16.76 -3.09
C CYS A 11 3.72 16.98 -3.99
N MET A 12 3.78 16.26 -5.10
CA MET A 12 4.83 16.34 -6.10
C MET A 12 4.31 17.17 -7.28
N ASP A 13 5.22 17.55 -8.18
CA ASP A 13 4.81 18.11 -9.47
C ASP A 13 4.15 17.00 -10.31
N GLY A 14 2.84 17.13 -10.55
CA GLY A 14 2.03 16.22 -11.36
C GLY A 14 1.36 15.04 -10.63
N PHE A 15 1.59 14.83 -9.34
CA PHE A 15 0.90 13.80 -8.56
C PHE A 15 0.98 14.00 -7.04
N LYS A 16 0.09 13.32 -6.30
CA LYS A 16 0.08 13.28 -4.83
C LYS A 16 0.26 11.86 -4.32
N VAL A 17 0.86 11.71 -3.14
CA VAL A 17 1.05 10.41 -2.47
C VAL A 17 0.42 10.44 -1.09
N LEU A 18 -0.59 9.63 -0.86
CA LEU A 18 -1.26 9.47 0.43
C LEU A 18 -0.77 8.21 1.14
N LYS A 19 -0.43 8.30 2.43
CA LYS A 19 -0.05 7.15 3.26
C LYS A 19 -1.20 6.71 4.18
N LEU A 20 -1.50 5.41 4.16
CA LEU A 20 -2.53 4.73 4.96
C LEU A 20 -1.88 3.59 5.76
N PRO A 21 -1.61 3.77 7.07
CA PRO A 21 -0.97 2.74 7.89
C PRO A 21 -1.90 1.57 8.21
N TYR A 22 -1.34 0.36 8.23
CA TYR A 22 -1.98 -0.85 8.77
C TYR A 22 -1.69 -0.96 10.26
N GLY A 23 -2.69 -0.78 11.11
CA GLY A 23 -2.61 -0.84 12.57
C GLY A 23 -4.00 -0.66 13.20
N PRO A 24 -4.21 -1.05 14.47
CA PRO A 24 -5.53 -1.13 15.08
C PRO A 24 -6.05 0.27 15.45
N ASP A 25 -6.37 1.06 14.44
CA ASP A 25 -6.78 2.47 14.50
C ASP A 25 -5.56 3.40 14.56
N GLY A 26 -5.66 4.58 13.95
CA GLY A 26 -4.62 5.63 13.95
C GLY A 26 -4.31 6.23 15.34
N GLU A 27 -4.30 5.44 16.40
CA GLU A 27 -3.93 5.78 17.76
C GLU A 27 -2.52 5.25 18.07
N TYR A 28 -1.52 5.97 17.59
CA TYR A 28 -0.24 6.02 18.29
C TYR A 28 -0.01 7.45 18.78
N GLU A 29 -0.29 7.72 20.05
CA GLU A 29 0.26 8.93 20.66
C GLU A 29 1.76 8.71 20.90
N PRO A 30 2.64 9.60 20.41
CA PRO A 30 4.03 9.57 20.80
C PRO A 30 4.11 9.93 22.29
N ALA A 31 4.38 8.94 23.15
CA ALA A 31 4.77 9.23 24.52
C ALA A 31 6.20 9.82 24.52
N PRO A 32 6.46 10.88 25.30
CA PRO A 32 7.83 11.36 25.46
C PRO A 32 8.64 10.27 26.18
N GLY A 33 9.48 9.55 25.42
CA GLY A 33 10.50 8.63 25.93
C GLY A 33 10.06 7.19 26.27
N GLY A 34 9.05 6.62 25.61
CA GLY A 34 8.61 5.24 25.89
C GLY A 34 8.12 4.42 24.69
N LEU A 35 8.12 3.09 24.85
CA LEU A 35 7.74 2.08 23.84
C LEU A 35 6.25 2.08 23.48
N PRO A 36 5.91 1.67 22.25
CA PRO A 36 4.52 1.63 21.81
C PRO A 36 3.66 0.64 22.59
N TYR A 37 2.35 0.90 22.72
CA TYR A 37 1.41 -0.02 23.38
C TYR A 37 0.13 -0.27 22.56
N LYS A 38 -0.40 -1.50 22.59
CA LYS A 38 -1.75 -1.84 22.11
C LYS A 38 -2.78 -1.58 23.20
N ILE A 39 -3.94 -1.04 22.83
CA ILE A 39 -5.10 -0.93 23.70
C ILE A 39 -6.07 -2.05 23.34
N HIS A 40 -6.37 -2.95 24.28
CA HIS A 40 -7.47 -3.90 24.12
C HIS A 40 -8.72 -3.35 24.82
N ARG A 41 -9.80 -3.09 24.07
CA ARG A 41 -11.11 -2.73 24.66
C ARG A 41 -11.92 -4.01 24.90
N GLY A 42 -12.12 -4.35 26.18
CA GLY A 42 -13.04 -5.42 26.58
C GLY A 42 -14.52 -4.97 26.62
N PRO A 43 -15.47 -5.91 26.73
CA PRO A 43 -16.91 -5.63 26.83
C PRO A 43 -17.33 -4.92 28.13
N ARG A 44 -16.41 -4.75 29.07
CA ARG A 44 -16.49 -3.79 30.19
C ARG A 44 -15.32 -2.84 29.98
N ALA A 45 -15.53 -1.55 30.16
CA ALA A 45 -14.61 -0.44 29.86
C ALA A 45 -13.25 -0.50 30.62
N THR A 46 -12.49 -1.55 30.40
CA THR A 46 -11.13 -1.77 30.89
C THR A 46 -10.24 -1.86 29.66
N SER A 47 -9.42 -0.83 29.47
CA SER A 47 -8.38 -0.79 28.45
C SER A 47 -7.11 -1.43 29.02
N VAL A 48 -6.68 -2.55 28.43
CA VAL A 48 -5.39 -3.15 28.77
C VAL A 48 -4.33 -2.59 27.83
N LYS A 49 -3.34 -1.89 28.38
CA LYS A 49 -2.15 -1.43 27.65
C LYS A 49 -1.11 -2.54 27.62
N THR A 50 -0.82 -3.07 26.44
CA THR A 50 0.23 -4.08 26.26
C THR A 50 1.38 -3.43 25.50
N PRO A 51 2.61 -3.36 26.04
CA PRO A 51 3.76 -2.89 25.28
C PRO A 51 3.90 -3.75 24.02
N LEU A 52 3.91 -3.13 22.84
CA LEU A 52 4.45 -3.77 21.67
C LEU A 52 5.97 -3.84 21.87
N GLY A 53 6.55 -5.00 21.58
CA GLY A 53 8.00 -5.10 21.45
C GLY A 53 8.49 -4.12 20.37
N GLU A 54 9.74 -3.69 20.48
CA GLU A 54 10.46 -2.84 19.52
C GLU A 54 10.47 -3.36 18.06
N ASP A 55 9.98 -4.60 17.84
CA ASP A 55 9.96 -5.32 16.58
C ASP A 55 8.59 -5.40 15.89
N ALA A 56 7.65 -4.51 16.22
CA ALA A 56 6.36 -4.49 15.52
C ALA A 56 6.53 -4.06 14.05
N THR A 57 6.42 -5.02 13.13
CA THR A 57 6.42 -4.79 11.69
C THR A 57 5.31 -3.81 11.31
N GLN A 58 5.68 -2.65 10.78
CA GLN A 58 4.73 -1.63 10.34
C GLN A 58 4.54 -1.73 8.82
N PHE A 59 3.28 -1.88 8.41
CA PHE A 59 2.92 -1.82 6.99
C PHE A 59 2.13 -0.55 6.72
N SER A 60 2.31 0.03 5.53
CA SER A 60 1.45 1.11 5.02
C SER A 60 1.09 0.88 3.56
N MET A 61 -0.12 1.26 3.20
CA MET A 61 -0.50 1.48 1.81
C MET A 61 -0.14 2.91 1.42
N PHE A 62 0.51 3.08 0.28
CA PHE A 62 0.74 4.37 -0.35
C PHE A 62 -0.07 4.44 -1.64
N VAL A 63 -0.91 5.46 -1.76
CA VAL A 63 -1.75 5.70 -2.94
C VAL A 63 -1.18 6.88 -3.71
N PHE A 64 -0.79 6.64 -4.96
CA PHE A 64 -0.25 7.61 -5.89
C PHE A 64 -1.35 8.02 -6.86
N LEU A 65 -1.76 9.28 -6.78
CA LEU A 65 -2.84 9.86 -7.56
C LEU A 65 -2.26 10.94 -8.49
N PRO A 66 -2.25 10.76 -9.82
CA PRO A 66 -1.83 11.80 -10.74
C PRO A 66 -2.76 13.02 -10.66
N ASP A 67 -2.26 14.20 -11.03
CA ASP A 67 -3.12 15.39 -11.13
C ASP A 67 -3.97 15.34 -12.42
N GLU A 68 -3.42 14.75 -13.48
CA GLU A 68 -4.12 14.51 -14.76
C GLU A 68 -4.83 13.16 -14.76
N ARG A 69 -6.06 13.13 -15.30
CA ARG A 69 -6.90 11.92 -15.33
C ARG A 69 -6.28 10.73 -16.07
N ASP A 70 -5.47 11.00 -17.09
CA ASP A 70 -4.73 10.01 -17.89
C ASP A 70 -3.23 9.99 -17.55
N GLY A 71 -2.80 10.70 -16.51
CA GLY A 71 -1.40 10.85 -16.10
C GLY A 71 -0.77 9.65 -15.41
N MET A 72 -1.51 8.55 -15.17
CA MET A 72 -1.01 7.41 -14.39
C MET A 72 0.25 6.78 -15.02
N ALA A 73 0.31 6.64 -16.34
CA ALA A 73 1.48 6.08 -17.02
C ALA A 73 2.72 6.95 -16.83
N THR A 74 2.60 8.25 -17.09
CA THR A 74 3.66 9.24 -16.88
C THR A 74 4.15 9.25 -15.43
N MET A 75 3.21 9.21 -14.47
CA MET A 75 3.54 9.12 -13.05
C MET A 75 4.33 7.84 -12.73
N VAL A 76 3.94 6.69 -13.28
CA VAL A 76 4.65 5.41 -13.09
C VAL A 76 6.07 5.48 -13.66
N ASP A 77 6.23 6.06 -14.85
CA ASP A 77 7.55 6.25 -15.46
C ASP A 77 8.43 7.14 -14.56
N VAL A 78 7.88 8.22 -14.01
CA VAL A 78 8.59 9.13 -13.09
C VAL A 78 9.00 8.41 -11.80
N ILE A 79 8.08 7.72 -11.13
CA ILE A 79 8.41 7.06 -9.84
C ILE A 79 9.39 5.89 -10.00
N THR A 80 9.50 5.32 -11.21
CA THR A 80 10.40 4.21 -11.54
C THR A 80 11.67 4.63 -12.29
N ALA A 81 11.83 5.92 -12.60
CA ALA A 81 12.92 6.45 -13.44
C ALA A 81 14.33 6.21 -12.86
N ALA A 82 14.46 6.15 -11.53
CA ALA A 82 15.74 5.95 -10.86
C ALA A 82 15.61 5.06 -9.62
N PRO A 83 16.63 4.24 -9.30
CA PRO A 83 16.70 3.54 -8.03
C PRO A 83 16.57 4.55 -6.88
N GLY A 84 15.68 4.28 -5.93
CA GLY A 84 15.51 5.16 -4.76
C GLY A 84 14.45 6.25 -4.91
N TYR A 85 14.10 6.67 -6.15
CA TYR A 85 13.22 7.82 -6.34
C TYR A 85 11.81 7.59 -5.76
N LEU A 86 11.26 6.38 -5.92
CA LEU A 86 10.03 5.95 -5.24
C LEU A 86 10.03 6.26 -3.74
N TYR A 87 11.13 6.02 -3.05
CA TYR A 87 11.23 6.24 -1.60
C TYR A 87 11.33 7.72 -1.24
N SER A 88 11.88 8.54 -2.14
CA SER A 88 12.02 9.99 -1.93
C SER A 88 10.69 10.76 -1.98
N VAL A 89 9.66 10.17 -2.61
CA VAL A 89 8.33 10.80 -2.75
C VAL A 89 7.34 10.33 -1.68
N LEU A 90 7.73 9.40 -0.81
CA LEU A 90 6.87 8.90 0.26
C LEU A 90 6.63 9.98 1.33
N PRO A 91 5.42 10.09 1.88
CA PRO A 91 5.11 11.10 2.90
C PRO A 91 5.91 10.97 4.20
N THR A 92 6.51 12.08 4.62
CA THR A 92 7.17 12.23 5.93
C THR A 92 6.47 13.24 6.85
N GLU A 93 5.54 14.04 6.30
CA GLU A 93 4.80 15.09 7.00
C GLU A 93 3.30 14.83 6.98
N THR A 94 2.58 15.40 7.96
CA THR A 94 1.11 15.36 8.02
C THR A 94 0.50 16.71 7.65
N LYS A 95 -0.62 16.68 6.94
CA LYS A 95 -1.41 17.87 6.55
C LYS A 95 -2.89 17.60 6.77
N LEU A 96 -3.69 18.66 6.83
CA LEU A 96 -5.14 18.53 6.78
C LEU A 96 -5.54 18.14 5.34
N VAL A 97 -6.21 17.01 5.17
CA VAL A 97 -6.56 16.44 3.87
C VAL A 97 -8.05 16.23 3.78
N GLN A 98 -8.67 16.74 2.71
CA GLN A 98 -10.01 16.36 2.30
C GLN A 98 -9.91 15.14 1.40
N ILE A 99 -10.22 13.96 1.92
CA ILE A 99 -10.04 12.68 1.25
C ILE A 99 -11.36 12.16 0.65
N ASN A 100 -11.27 11.66 -0.58
CA ASN A 100 -12.25 10.79 -1.20
C ASN A 100 -11.52 9.65 -1.91
N LEU A 101 -11.38 8.51 -1.24
CA LEU A 101 -10.76 7.30 -1.75
C LEU A 101 -11.83 6.20 -1.84
N PRO A 102 -12.13 5.62 -3.02
CA PRO A 102 -13.12 4.58 -3.13
C PRO A 102 -12.68 3.31 -2.41
N LYS A 103 -13.63 2.54 -1.88
CA LYS A 103 -13.42 1.12 -1.55
C LYS A 103 -13.16 0.37 -2.85
N PHE A 104 -12.17 -0.51 -2.84
CA PHE A 104 -11.86 -1.35 -4.00
C PHE A 104 -11.42 -2.75 -3.59
N GLU A 105 -11.67 -3.70 -4.48
CA GLU A 105 -11.16 -5.05 -4.39
C GLU A 105 -10.42 -5.38 -5.68
N VAL A 106 -9.14 -5.71 -5.56
CA VAL A 106 -8.32 -6.18 -6.68
C VAL A 106 -8.06 -7.67 -6.49
N SER A 107 -8.58 -8.48 -7.41
CA SER A 107 -8.34 -9.91 -7.47
C SER A 107 -7.53 -10.24 -8.72
N LEU A 108 -6.40 -10.90 -8.53
CA LEU A 108 -5.49 -11.34 -9.59
C LEU A 108 -5.34 -12.87 -9.52
N ASP A 109 -5.50 -13.54 -10.65
CA ASP A 109 -5.13 -14.94 -10.86
C ASP A 109 -4.37 -15.01 -12.19
N TRP A 110 -3.05 -15.19 -12.11
CA TRP A 110 -2.14 -14.96 -13.22
C TRP A 110 -1.14 -16.11 -13.38
N ASP A 111 -0.94 -16.58 -14.62
CA ASP A 111 0.17 -17.47 -14.95
C ASP A 111 1.39 -16.65 -15.40
N LEU A 112 2.33 -16.48 -14.47
CA LEU A 112 3.53 -15.67 -14.67
C LEU A 112 4.55 -16.33 -15.60
N GLY A 113 4.33 -17.57 -16.03
CA GLY A 113 5.30 -18.27 -16.86
C GLY A 113 5.67 -17.51 -18.12
N SER A 114 4.71 -16.83 -18.76
CA SER A 114 4.98 -16.06 -19.99
C SER A 114 5.78 -14.78 -19.72
N ASP A 115 5.44 -14.03 -18.68
CA ASP A 115 6.13 -12.79 -18.32
C ASP A 115 7.53 -13.06 -17.78
N LEU A 116 7.73 -14.09 -16.95
CA LEU A 116 9.05 -14.50 -16.47
C LEU A 116 9.97 -14.86 -17.63
N ARG A 117 9.46 -15.56 -18.65
CA ARG A 117 10.22 -15.83 -19.88
C ARG A 117 10.55 -14.55 -20.64
N ARG A 118 9.61 -13.60 -20.75
CA ARG A 118 9.82 -12.29 -21.39
C ARG A 118 10.87 -11.45 -20.64
N LEU A 119 10.97 -11.61 -19.33
CA LEU A 119 11.99 -11.02 -18.45
C LEU A 119 13.35 -11.76 -18.49
N GLY A 120 13.47 -12.83 -19.28
CA GLY A 120 14.74 -13.56 -19.49
C GLY A 120 14.86 -14.88 -18.72
N LEU A 121 13.92 -15.21 -17.82
CA LEU A 121 13.91 -16.47 -17.09
C LEU A 121 13.34 -17.59 -17.97
N THR A 122 14.16 -18.12 -18.88
CA THR A 122 13.75 -19.13 -19.87
C THR A 122 14.22 -20.54 -19.52
N LEU A 123 15.43 -20.68 -18.95
CA LEU A 123 16.06 -21.98 -18.69
C LEU A 123 15.21 -22.92 -17.82
N PRO A 124 14.63 -22.48 -16.69
CA PRO A 124 13.81 -23.37 -15.86
C PRO A 124 12.57 -23.92 -16.56
N PHE A 125 12.06 -23.23 -17.60
CA PHE A 125 10.88 -23.67 -18.37
C PHE A 125 11.24 -24.58 -19.55
N SER A 126 12.53 -24.82 -19.83
CA SER A 126 12.96 -25.61 -20.98
C SER A 126 12.82 -27.10 -20.71
N ARG A 127 12.05 -27.82 -21.54
CA ARG A 127 11.97 -29.29 -21.48
C ARG A 127 13.29 -30.00 -21.76
N LYS A 128 14.18 -29.36 -22.53
CA LYS A 128 15.45 -29.95 -22.97
C LYS A 128 16.63 -29.57 -22.09
N ALA A 129 16.65 -28.32 -21.61
CA ALA A 129 17.78 -27.73 -20.91
C ALA A 129 17.46 -27.34 -19.45
N GLY A 130 16.19 -27.40 -19.04
CA GLY A 130 15.79 -27.17 -17.66
C GLY A 130 16.32 -28.27 -16.76
N ASP A 131 16.94 -27.87 -15.66
CA ASP A 131 17.52 -28.77 -14.69
C ASP A 131 17.18 -28.31 -13.28
N LEU A 132 16.11 -28.88 -12.72
CA LEU A 132 15.68 -28.66 -11.34
C LEU A 132 15.88 -29.92 -10.48
N ARG A 133 16.77 -30.84 -10.89
CA ARG A 133 16.93 -32.15 -10.24
C ARG A 133 17.42 -32.02 -8.79
N GLY A 134 18.15 -30.94 -8.48
CA GLY A 134 18.56 -30.61 -7.11
C GLY A 134 17.41 -30.41 -6.12
N MET A 135 16.16 -30.23 -6.58
CA MET A 135 14.97 -30.15 -5.73
C MET A 135 14.45 -31.53 -5.29
N TYR A 136 14.95 -32.63 -5.88
CA TYR A 136 14.46 -34.00 -5.65
C TYR A 136 15.55 -34.89 -5.06
N LYS A 137 15.20 -35.69 -4.04
CA LYS A 137 16.16 -36.61 -3.38
C LYS A 137 16.53 -37.85 -4.21
N LYS A 138 15.70 -38.21 -5.19
CA LYS A 138 15.93 -39.35 -6.08
C LYS A 138 16.06 -38.80 -7.50
N ASP A 139 17.30 -38.59 -7.94
CA ASP A 139 17.59 -38.30 -9.34
C ASP A 139 17.43 -39.61 -10.14
N ASP A 140 16.34 -39.74 -10.88
CA ASP A 140 16.10 -40.84 -11.81
C ASP A 140 16.52 -40.49 -13.26
N GLY A 141 17.24 -39.40 -13.44
CA GLY A 141 17.75 -38.92 -14.72
C GLY A 141 16.69 -38.25 -15.60
N ARG A 142 15.45 -38.08 -15.13
CA ARG A 142 14.40 -37.41 -15.90
C ARG A 142 14.60 -35.88 -15.87
N PRO A 143 14.40 -35.19 -17.02
CA PRO A 143 14.46 -33.74 -17.05
C PRO A 143 13.33 -33.14 -16.20
N THR A 144 13.68 -32.24 -15.30
CA THR A 144 12.76 -31.52 -14.40
C THR A 144 12.75 -30.04 -14.77
N PHE A 145 11.57 -29.53 -15.07
CA PHE A 145 11.37 -28.16 -15.58
C PHE A 145 10.05 -27.58 -15.05
N LEU A 146 9.97 -26.25 -14.98
CA LEU A 146 8.75 -25.52 -14.65
C LEU A 146 7.76 -25.60 -15.80
N THR A 147 6.53 -25.98 -15.49
CA THR A 147 5.41 -25.98 -16.43
C THR A 147 4.57 -24.72 -16.30
N LYS A 148 4.27 -24.31 -15.06
CA LYS A 148 3.39 -23.19 -14.72
C LYS A 148 3.90 -22.45 -13.49
N VAL A 149 3.71 -21.14 -13.43
CA VAL A 149 3.91 -20.34 -12.21
C VAL A 149 2.62 -19.59 -11.94
N ALA A 150 1.80 -20.11 -11.03
CA ALA A 150 0.56 -19.46 -10.64
C ALA A 150 0.82 -18.41 -9.56
N HIS A 151 0.33 -17.19 -9.79
CA HIS A 151 0.34 -16.10 -8.82
C HIS A 151 -1.10 -15.61 -8.61
N LYS A 152 -1.58 -15.75 -7.38
CA LYS A 152 -2.91 -15.32 -6.97
C LYS A 152 -2.81 -14.33 -5.83
N ALA A 153 -3.42 -13.17 -5.98
CA ALA A 153 -3.43 -12.10 -4.98
C ALA A 153 -4.83 -11.51 -4.88
N ILE A 154 -5.28 -11.21 -3.67
CA ILE A 154 -6.53 -10.51 -3.41
C ILE A 154 -6.22 -9.39 -2.43
N ILE A 155 -6.56 -8.17 -2.81
CA ILE A 155 -6.40 -6.97 -1.99
C ILE A 155 -7.77 -6.36 -1.87
N LYS A 156 -8.26 -6.26 -0.64
CA LYS A 156 -9.51 -5.60 -0.33
C LYS A 156 -9.22 -4.40 0.55
N VAL A 157 -9.55 -3.22 0.05
CA VAL A 157 -9.43 -1.98 0.81
C VAL A 157 -10.82 -1.56 1.24
N ASN A 158 -11.07 -1.72 2.54
CA ASN A 158 -12.17 -1.06 3.23
C ASN A 158 -11.68 0.28 3.78
N GLU A 159 -12.57 1.25 3.85
CA GLU A 159 -12.33 2.54 4.52
C GLU A 159 -12.16 2.39 6.05
N GLU A 160 -12.33 1.18 6.61
CA GLU A 160 -12.24 0.85 8.05
C GLU A 160 -10.80 0.73 8.60
N GLY A 161 -9.86 1.49 8.04
CA GLY A 161 -8.56 1.77 8.67
C GLY A 161 -8.47 3.15 9.31
N THR A 162 -9.57 3.91 9.25
CA THR A 162 -9.58 5.33 9.55
C THR A 162 -10.77 5.61 10.46
N ASP A 163 -10.75 5.09 11.70
CA ASP A 163 -11.78 5.45 12.69
C ASP A 163 -11.70 6.97 12.90
N ALA A 164 -12.67 7.66 12.31
CA ALA A 164 -12.70 9.09 12.05
C ALA A 164 -13.28 9.86 13.24
N ALA A 165 -12.85 9.51 14.45
CA ALA A 165 -13.28 10.21 15.66
C ALA A 165 -12.55 11.56 15.87
N ALA A 166 -11.58 11.92 15.03
CA ALA A 166 -10.76 13.10 15.21
C ALA A 166 -11.26 14.32 14.40
N VAL A 167 -12.01 15.16 15.11
CA VAL A 167 -12.12 16.63 14.97
C VAL A 167 -13.04 17.20 13.87
N MET A 168 -14.34 16.86 13.93
CA MET A 168 -15.41 17.79 13.52
C MET A 168 -15.82 18.77 14.66
N THR A 169 -14.98 18.95 15.68
CA THR A 169 -15.29 19.83 16.82
C THR A 169 -14.84 21.27 16.61
N ALA A 170 -14.04 21.58 15.57
CA ALA A 170 -13.46 22.92 15.37
C ALA A 170 -14.19 23.82 14.36
N LEU A 171 -15.07 23.30 13.51
CA LEU A 171 -15.74 24.08 12.44
C LEU A 171 -17.15 24.58 12.81
N ARG A 172 -17.43 24.73 14.12
CA ARG A 172 -18.62 25.44 14.63
C ARG A 172 -18.36 26.93 14.90
N GLY A 173 -17.28 27.50 14.37
CA GLY A 173 -17.06 28.94 14.32
C GLY A 173 -17.03 29.39 12.87
N GLY A 174 -17.79 30.44 12.52
CA GLY A 174 -17.90 30.98 11.15
C GLY A 174 -16.63 31.67 10.62
N GLY A 175 -15.46 31.08 10.85
CA GLY A 175 -14.19 31.48 10.24
C GLY A 175 -13.97 30.81 8.88
N PRO A 176 -12.98 31.28 8.10
CA PRO A 176 -12.57 30.63 6.86
C PRO A 176 -12.15 29.18 7.12
N MET A 177 -12.44 28.28 6.19
CA MET A 177 -11.98 26.90 6.27
C MET A 177 -10.44 26.88 6.28
N PRO A 178 -9.80 26.07 7.15
CA PRO A 178 -8.34 25.96 7.16
C PRO A 178 -7.82 25.49 5.80
N ASP A 179 -6.61 25.93 5.44
CA ASP A 179 -5.90 25.42 4.27
C ASP A 179 -5.76 23.90 4.39
N HIS A 180 -6.13 23.19 3.33
CA HIS A 180 -6.14 21.73 3.28
C HIS A 180 -5.75 21.25 1.88
N VAL A 181 -5.35 19.99 1.79
CA VAL A 181 -5.04 19.32 0.53
C VAL A 181 -6.24 18.47 0.10
N GLU A 182 -6.70 18.60 -1.14
CA GLU A 182 -7.69 17.70 -1.70
C GLU A 182 -7.02 16.44 -2.26
N PHE A 183 -7.51 15.27 -1.85
CA PHE A 183 -7.11 13.97 -2.37
C PHE A 183 -8.36 13.22 -2.84
N VAL A 184 -8.72 13.39 -4.11
CA VAL A 184 -9.95 12.85 -4.72
C VAL A 184 -9.57 11.82 -5.77
N ALA A 185 -9.61 10.54 -5.42
CA ALA A 185 -9.25 9.42 -6.29
C ALA A 185 -10.41 9.02 -7.21
N ASP A 186 -10.77 9.90 -8.15
CA ASP A 186 -11.88 9.76 -9.10
C ASP A 186 -11.46 9.35 -10.53
N HIS A 187 -10.19 8.96 -10.69
CA HIS A 187 -9.57 8.52 -11.94
C HIS A 187 -8.44 7.51 -11.63
N PRO A 188 -7.81 6.87 -12.65
CA PRO A 188 -6.83 5.82 -12.42
C PRO A 188 -5.69 6.20 -11.46
N PHE A 189 -5.42 5.33 -10.49
CA PHE A 189 -4.36 5.53 -9.50
C PHE A 189 -3.54 4.26 -9.27
N THR A 190 -2.33 4.44 -8.73
CA THR A 190 -1.42 3.34 -8.36
C THR A 190 -1.38 3.21 -6.85
N PHE A 191 -1.27 1.99 -6.33
CA PHE A 191 -1.01 1.78 -4.91
C PHE A 191 0.12 0.78 -4.72
N ILE A 192 0.84 0.94 -3.60
CA ILE A 192 1.78 -0.06 -3.09
C ILE A 192 1.48 -0.32 -1.62
N ILE A 193 1.72 -1.53 -1.15
CA ILE A 193 1.78 -1.86 0.27
C ILE A 193 3.23 -2.17 0.58
N MET A 194 3.79 -1.48 1.57
CA MET A 194 5.19 -1.56 1.94
C MET A 194 5.34 -1.88 3.41
N GLU A 195 6.30 -2.75 3.73
CA GLU A 195 6.83 -2.90 5.08
C GLU A 195 7.85 -1.78 5.31
N GLU A 196 7.54 -0.86 6.21
CA GLU A 196 8.24 0.43 6.30
C GLU A 196 9.68 0.30 6.82
N ARG A 197 9.98 -0.71 7.63
CA ARG A 197 11.31 -0.87 8.25
C ARG A 197 12.37 -1.29 7.23
N SER A 198 12.03 -2.23 6.34
CA SER A 198 12.92 -2.74 5.30
C SER A 198 12.73 -2.05 3.95
N GLY A 199 11.62 -1.34 3.75
CA GLY A 199 11.26 -0.74 2.46
C GLY A 199 10.82 -1.77 1.42
N VAL A 200 10.53 -3.01 1.82
CA VAL A 200 10.05 -4.07 0.93
C VAL A 200 8.61 -3.81 0.53
N ILE A 201 8.38 -3.74 -0.78
CA ILE A 201 7.05 -3.69 -1.37
C ILE A 201 6.47 -5.11 -1.36
N VAL A 202 5.39 -5.31 -0.62
CA VAL A 202 4.68 -6.60 -0.52
C VAL A 202 3.55 -6.73 -1.54
N PHE A 203 2.94 -5.61 -1.92
CA PHE A 203 1.96 -5.54 -3.00
C PHE A 203 2.14 -4.26 -3.81
N ALA A 204 1.85 -4.34 -5.10
CA ALA A 204 1.72 -3.18 -5.98
C ALA A 204 0.58 -3.45 -6.96
N GLY A 205 -0.16 -2.41 -7.33
CA GLY A 205 -1.26 -2.54 -8.27
C GLY A 205 -1.79 -1.20 -8.75
N HIS A 206 -2.68 -1.29 -9.72
CA HIS A 206 -3.37 -0.14 -10.30
C HIS A 206 -4.88 -0.34 -10.18
N VAL A 207 -5.60 0.75 -9.92
CA VAL A 207 -7.06 0.80 -10.01
C VAL A 207 -7.38 1.66 -11.23
N LEU A 208 -7.89 1.04 -12.29
CA LEU A 208 -8.17 1.74 -13.57
C LEU A 208 -9.57 2.35 -13.62
N ASP A 209 -10.52 1.74 -12.91
CA ASP A 209 -11.87 2.28 -12.77
C ASP A 209 -12.22 2.37 -11.28
N PRO A 210 -12.06 3.55 -10.67
CA PRO A 210 -12.42 3.78 -9.26
C PRO A 210 -13.93 3.85 -9.01
N THR A 211 -14.76 3.77 -10.05
CA THR A 211 -16.22 3.88 -9.97
C THR A 211 -16.94 2.52 -9.96
N CYS A 212 -16.27 1.45 -10.39
CA CYS A 212 -16.77 0.09 -10.28
C CYS A 212 -16.68 -0.41 -8.83
N LYS A 213 -17.83 -0.73 -8.23
CA LYS A 213 -17.95 -1.28 -6.86
C LYS A 213 -17.89 -2.80 -6.82
#